data_AF-A0A928ERG2-F1
#
_entry.id   AF-A0A928ERG2-F1
#
_cell.length_a   1.000
_cell.length_b   1.000
_cell.length_c   1.000
_cell.angle_alpha   90.00
_cell.angle_beta   90.00
_cell.angle_gamma   90.00
#
_symmetry.space_group_name_H-M   'P 1'
#
loop_
_entity.id
_entity.type
_entity.pdbx_description
1 polymer ?
#
loop_
_entity_poly.entity_id
_entity_poly.type
_entity_poly.pdbx_seq_one_letter_code
_entity_poly.pdbx_strand_id
1 'polypeptide(L)'
;MPSAMIHLEIAKKYDPNASTLFLLGNLAPDCIDIRAIKDHTHFRDRADRETALSELKAKTDLDDPFHKGILLHLFADRRWDAHAQSRYKHFFQGDAELFKQYRHEIGIASAYLYRHRDWADPSWTAMRGLDPALYASSPDFPPEEIHQYLEKNQEWHRTLDCPPSELFPMSFIDTFTDETADLFKKWLEK
;
A
#
# COMPACT_ATOMS: atom_id res chain seq x y z
N MET A 1 3.80 -5.56 -4.83
CA MET A 1 3.14 -4.38 -4.27
C MET A 1 1.71 -4.33 -4.76
N PRO A 2 0.76 -4.37 -3.82
CA PRO A 2 -0.59 -3.88 -4.05
C PRO A 2 -0.57 -2.44 -4.61
N SER A 3 -1.70 -1.97 -5.11
CA SER A 3 -1.88 -0.55 -5.44
C SER A 3 -2.41 0.22 -4.22
N ALA A 4 -2.36 1.55 -4.27
CA ALA A 4 -2.73 2.47 -3.20
C ALA A 4 -4.07 2.13 -2.53
N MET A 5 -5.14 1.91 -3.30
CA MET A 5 -6.45 1.62 -2.69
C MET A 5 -6.52 0.23 -2.05
N ILE A 6 -5.72 -0.74 -2.52
CA ILE A 6 -5.65 -2.05 -1.85
C ILE A 6 -4.97 -1.89 -0.49
N HIS A 7 -3.93 -1.07 -0.39
CA HIS A 7 -3.31 -0.71 0.89
C HIS A 7 -4.33 -0.04 1.84
N LEU A 8 -5.06 0.98 1.36
CA LEU A 8 -6.09 1.64 2.17
C LEU A 8 -7.24 0.72 2.58
N GLU A 9 -7.65 -0.22 1.71
CA GLU A 9 -8.67 -1.21 2.05
C GLU A 9 -8.20 -2.11 3.21
N ILE A 10 -6.92 -2.54 3.21
CA ILE A 10 -6.32 -3.28 4.34
C ILE A 10 -6.33 -2.41 5.60
N ALA A 11 -5.94 -1.14 5.48
CA ALA A 11 -5.92 -0.21 6.61
C ALA A 11 -7.31 -0.02 7.22
N LYS A 12 -8.36 0.11 6.39
CA LYS A 12 -9.76 0.23 6.84
C LYS A 12 -10.34 -1.05 7.41
N LYS A 13 -9.92 -2.22 6.92
CA LYS A 13 -10.29 -3.52 7.51
C LYS A 13 -9.54 -3.79 8.83
N TYR A 14 -8.31 -3.28 8.95
CA TYR A 14 -7.56 -3.30 10.19
C TYR A 14 -8.24 -2.43 11.25
N ASP A 15 -8.52 -1.17 10.91
CA ASP A 15 -9.21 -0.20 11.76
C ASP A 15 -10.20 0.64 10.91
N PRO A 16 -11.51 0.40 11.04
CA PRO A 16 -12.52 1.18 10.30
C PRO A 16 -12.46 2.69 10.60
N ASN A 17 -12.02 3.04 11.81
CA ASN A 17 -11.88 4.41 12.30
C ASN A 17 -10.45 4.94 12.19
N ALA A 18 -9.61 4.29 11.38
CA ALA A 18 -8.23 4.68 11.12
C ALA A 18 -8.09 6.19 10.89
N SER A 19 -7.15 6.80 11.61
CA SER A 19 -6.85 8.22 11.48
C SER A 19 -6.27 8.54 10.09
N THR A 20 -6.45 9.78 9.64
CA THR A 20 -5.88 10.24 8.37
C THR A 20 -4.36 10.06 8.33
N LEU A 21 -3.67 10.26 9.46
CA LEU A 21 -2.23 10.10 9.56
C LEU A 21 -1.79 8.63 9.41
N PHE A 22 -2.58 7.68 9.93
CA PHE A 22 -2.35 6.25 9.70
C PHE A 22 -2.52 5.86 8.24
N LEU A 23 -3.59 6.36 7.59
CA LEU A 23 -3.82 6.13 6.16
C LEU A 23 -2.70 6.72 5.31
N LEU A 24 -2.21 7.91 5.66
CA LEU A 24 -1.08 8.55 4.99
C LEU A 24 0.19 7.72 5.11
N GLY A 25 0.52 7.26 6.33
CA GLY A 25 1.65 6.36 6.56
C GLY A 25 1.55 5.07 5.76
N ASN A 26 0.32 4.60 5.49
CA ASN A 26 0.11 3.41 4.67
C ASN A 26 0.33 3.62 3.17
N LEU A 27 0.43 4.86 2.70
CA LEU A 27 0.76 5.21 1.32
C LEU A 27 2.17 5.80 1.16
N ALA A 28 2.73 6.38 2.22
CA ALA A 28 4.00 7.09 2.19
C ALA A 28 5.15 6.28 1.57
N PRO A 29 5.35 4.98 1.86
CA PRO A 29 6.45 4.22 1.24
C PRO A 29 6.39 4.20 -0.29
N ASP A 30 5.19 4.27 -0.84
CA ASP A 30 4.94 4.13 -2.26
C ASP A 30 5.26 5.40 -3.05
N CYS A 31 5.50 6.54 -2.36
CA CYS A 31 5.91 7.81 -2.98
C CYS A 31 7.28 7.74 -3.64
N ILE A 32 8.13 6.82 -3.22
CA ILE A 32 9.46 6.62 -3.81
C ILE A 32 9.33 5.95 -5.17
N ASP A 33 9.80 6.64 -6.20
CA ASP A 33 9.73 6.26 -7.60
C ASP A 33 11.09 5.81 -8.17
N ILE A 34 12.20 6.12 -7.50
CA ILE A 34 13.52 5.54 -7.80
C ILE A 34 13.55 4.07 -7.38
N ARG A 35 13.62 3.15 -8.35
CA ARG A 35 13.49 1.70 -8.13
C ARG A 35 14.45 1.12 -7.08
N ALA A 36 15.73 1.51 -7.12
CA ALA A 36 16.73 1.00 -6.18
C ALA A 36 16.43 1.42 -4.73
N ILE A 37 16.05 2.69 -4.52
CA ILE A 37 15.65 3.22 -3.21
C ILE A 37 14.35 2.56 -2.76
N LYS A 38 13.40 2.35 -3.68
CA LYS A 38 12.15 1.66 -3.40
C LYS A 38 12.40 0.23 -2.93
N ASP A 39 13.23 -0.52 -3.64
CA ASP A 39 13.53 -1.90 -3.25
C ASP A 39 14.25 -1.95 -1.89
N HIS A 40 15.11 -0.98 -1.56
CA HIS A 40 15.74 -0.84 -0.25
C HIS A 40 14.74 -0.54 0.87
N THR A 41 13.94 0.52 0.72
CA THR A 41 12.93 0.94 1.71
C THR A 41 11.83 -0.10 1.93
N HIS A 42 11.62 -1.00 0.96
CA HIS A 42 10.67 -2.10 1.05
C HIS A 42 11.31 -3.43 1.49
N PHE A 43 12.62 -3.42 1.83
CA PHE A 43 13.43 -4.57 2.22
C PHE A 43 13.49 -5.68 1.17
N ARG A 44 13.38 -5.35 -0.11
CA ARG A 44 13.41 -6.32 -1.23
C ARG A 44 14.81 -6.68 -1.68
N ASP A 45 15.79 -5.85 -1.37
CA ASP A 45 17.22 -6.13 -1.53
C ASP A 45 17.76 -7.06 -0.42
N ARG A 46 17.00 -7.25 0.66
CA ARG A 46 17.34 -8.14 1.78
C ARG A 46 16.78 -9.55 1.58
N ALA A 47 17.65 -10.56 1.68
CA ALA A 47 17.25 -11.97 1.66
C ALA A 47 16.41 -12.36 2.90
N ASP A 48 16.63 -11.66 4.02
CA ASP A 48 15.99 -11.87 5.31
C ASP A 48 14.82 -10.88 5.56
N ARG A 49 14.05 -10.57 4.51
CA ARG A 49 12.98 -9.55 4.53
C ARG A 49 12.00 -9.68 5.71
N GLU A 50 11.66 -10.89 6.15
CA GLU A 50 10.80 -11.12 7.34
C GLU A 50 11.46 -10.69 8.65
N THR A 51 12.76 -10.97 8.79
CA THR A 51 13.55 -10.53 9.94
C THR A 51 13.65 -9.01 9.95
N ALA A 52 13.93 -8.40 8.79
CA ALA A 52 13.98 -6.94 8.63
C ALA A 52 12.67 -6.26 9.05
N LEU A 53 11.52 -6.82 8.67
CA LEU A 53 10.21 -6.33 9.11
C LEU A 53 10.00 -6.46 10.62
N SER A 54 10.46 -7.56 11.21
CA SER A 54 10.36 -7.79 12.66
C SER A 54 11.27 -6.84 13.45
N GLU A 55 12.47 -6.54 12.93
CA GLU A 55 13.37 -5.52 13.46
C GLU A 55 12.77 -4.12 13.38
N LEU A 56 12.14 -3.78 12.25
CA LEU A 56 11.43 -2.51 12.09
C LEU A 56 10.27 -2.40 13.08
N LYS A 57 9.44 -3.45 13.19
CA LYS A 57 8.35 -3.53 14.18
C LYS A 57 8.86 -3.23 15.58
N ALA A 58 9.95 -3.88 16.01
CA ALA A 58 10.50 -3.72 17.35
C ALA A 58 11.00 -2.30 17.66
N LYS A 59 11.32 -1.52 16.62
CA LYS A 59 11.78 -0.12 16.74
C LYS A 59 10.67 0.90 16.50
N THR A 60 9.52 0.45 15.99
CA THR A 60 8.40 1.33 15.64
C THR A 60 7.62 1.67 16.90
N ASP A 61 7.40 2.96 17.15
CA ASP A 61 6.38 3.39 18.10
C ASP A 61 4.99 3.07 17.51
N LEU A 62 4.31 2.09 18.09
CA LEU A 62 3.00 1.64 17.61
C LEU A 62 1.86 2.59 18.02
N ASP A 63 2.12 3.57 18.89
CA ASP A 63 1.19 4.64 19.23
C ASP A 63 1.30 5.82 18.25
N ASP A 64 2.38 5.90 17.46
CA ASP A 64 2.49 6.82 16.33
C ASP A 64 1.72 6.27 15.11
N PRO A 65 0.59 6.91 14.71
CA PRO A 65 -0.21 6.42 13.61
C PRO A 65 0.55 6.39 12.28
N PHE A 66 1.45 7.35 12.02
CA PHE A 66 2.17 7.43 10.75
C PHE A 66 3.11 6.24 10.58
N HIS A 67 3.97 5.99 11.58
CA HIS A 67 4.92 4.89 11.54
C HIS A 67 4.24 3.51 11.59
N LYS A 68 3.14 3.38 12.34
CA LYS A 68 2.31 2.16 12.31
C LYS A 68 1.70 1.93 10.92
N GLY A 69 1.29 2.99 10.23
CA GLY A 69 0.80 2.94 8.85
C GLY A 69 1.87 2.42 7.88
N ILE A 70 3.10 2.93 7.99
CA ILE A 70 4.27 2.46 7.22
C ILE A 70 4.51 0.96 7.48
N LEU A 71 4.46 0.54 8.74
CA LEU A 71 4.66 -0.86 9.10
C LEU A 71 3.61 -1.78 8.46
N LEU A 72 2.34 -1.37 8.48
CA LEU A 72 1.26 -2.12 7.80
C LEU A 72 1.48 -2.16 6.28
N HIS A 73 1.94 -1.06 5.68
CA HIS A 73 2.23 -1.02 4.24
C HIS A 73 3.25 -2.10 3.88
N LEU A 74 4.40 -2.09 4.56
CA LEU A 74 5.51 -2.99 4.27
C LEU A 74 5.15 -4.47 4.56
N PHE A 75 4.35 -4.72 5.59
CA PHE A 75 3.79 -6.05 5.87
C PHE A 75 2.87 -6.53 4.73
N ALA A 76 1.92 -5.69 4.30
CA ALA A 76 1.03 -6.00 3.18
C ALA A 76 1.81 -6.25 1.89
N ASP A 77 2.88 -5.50 1.68
CA ASP A 77 3.73 -5.58 0.53
C ASP A 77 4.47 -6.93 0.45
N ARG A 78 5.01 -7.38 1.59
CA ARG A 78 5.61 -8.71 1.73
C ARG A 78 4.62 -9.84 1.50
N ARG A 79 3.39 -9.69 2.00
CA ARG A 79 2.29 -10.66 1.78
C ARG A 79 1.90 -10.74 0.31
N TRP A 80 1.72 -9.59 -0.33
CA TRP A 80 1.40 -9.53 -1.75
C TRP A 80 2.48 -10.21 -2.60
N ASP A 81 3.75 -9.93 -2.30
CA ASP A 81 4.87 -10.52 -3.04
C ASP A 81 4.96 -12.05 -2.87
N ALA A 82 4.57 -12.59 -1.70
CA ALA A 82 4.52 -14.04 -1.46
C ALA A 82 3.31 -14.76 -2.06
N HIS A 83 2.17 -14.08 -2.21
CA HIS A 83 0.90 -14.74 -2.57
C HIS A 83 0.40 -14.28 -3.93
N ALA A 84 -0.01 -13.02 -4.03
CA ALA A 84 -0.58 -12.47 -5.25
C ALA A 84 0.48 -12.46 -6.36
N GLN A 85 1.62 -11.82 -6.12
CA GLN A 85 2.67 -11.70 -7.13
C GLN A 85 3.28 -13.06 -7.49
N SER A 86 3.46 -13.98 -6.54
CA SER A 86 4.04 -15.30 -6.84
C SER A 86 3.15 -16.14 -7.75
N ARG A 87 1.82 -16.06 -7.55
CA ARG A 87 0.81 -16.70 -8.41
C ARG A 87 0.91 -16.20 -9.84
N TYR A 88 1.20 -14.91 -10.03
CA TYR A 88 1.29 -14.31 -11.36
C TYR A 88 2.70 -14.30 -11.97
N LYS A 89 3.78 -14.36 -11.16
CA LYS A 89 5.19 -14.41 -11.61
C LYS A 89 5.49 -15.58 -12.53
N HIS A 90 4.84 -16.72 -12.32
CA HIS A 90 4.98 -17.90 -13.17
C HIS A 90 4.44 -17.67 -14.58
N PHE A 91 3.47 -16.76 -14.74
CA PHE A 91 2.93 -16.38 -16.05
C PHE A 91 3.80 -15.34 -16.77
N PHE A 92 4.61 -14.57 -16.04
CA PHE A 92 5.36 -13.45 -16.63
C PHE A 92 6.69 -13.85 -17.24
N GLN A 93 7.40 -14.87 -16.74
CA GLN A 93 8.67 -15.41 -17.31
C GLN A 93 9.70 -14.38 -17.86
N GLY A 94 9.71 -13.13 -17.36
CA GLY A 94 10.59 -12.06 -17.86
C GLY A 94 10.02 -11.21 -19.00
N ASP A 95 8.78 -11.44 -19.43
CA ASP A 95 8.07 -10.64 -20.41
C ASP A 95 7.66 -9.27 -19.81
N ALA A 96 8.24 -8.21 -20.36
CA ALA A 96 8.00 -6.84 -19.93
C ALA A 96 6.55 -6.37 -20.20
N GLU A 97 5.91 -6.86 -21.27
CA GLU A 97 4.53 -6.50 -21.60
C GLU A 97 3.54 -7.17 -20.66
N LEU A 98 3.78 -8.44 -20.29
CA LEU A 98 2.94 -9.09 -19.29
C LEU A 98 3.11 -8.46 -17.90
N PHE A 99 4.32 -7.99 -17.56
CA PHE A 99 4.53 -7.23 -16.32
C PHE A 99 3.80 -5.88 -16.33
N LYS A 100 3.76 -5.18 -17.47
CA LYS A 100 2.95 -3.96 -17.64
C LYS A 100 1.46 -4.27 -17.49
N GLN A 101 0.97 -5.34 -18.10
CA GLN A 101 -0.42 -5.77 -17.98
C GLN A 101 -0.77 -6.06 -16.51
N TYR A 102 0.07 -6.79 -15.79
CA TYR A 102 -0.08 -7.00 -14.35
C TYR A 102 -0.18 -5.72 -13.55
N ARG A 103 0.71 -4.75 -13.81
CA ARG A 103 0.68 -3.44 -13.14
C ARG A 103 -0.59 -2.67 -13.48
N HIS A 104 -1.02 -2.74 -14.73
CA HIS A 104 -2.26 -2.12 -15.19
C HIS A 104 -3.49 -2.71 -14.48
N GLU A 105 -3.58 -4.03 -14.38
CA GLU A 105 -4.70 -4.74 -13.75
C GLU A 105 -4.81 -4.46 -12.24
N ILE A 106 -3.68 -4.38 -11.53
CA ILE A 106 -3.67 -3.94 -10.12
C ILE A 106 -4.12 -2.48 -10.00
N GLY A 107 -3.73 -1.65 -10.97
CA GLY A 107 -4.25 -0.30 -11.09
C GLY A 107 -5.78 -0.30 -11.24
N ILE A 108 -6.33 -1.08 -12.18
CA ILE A 108 -7.77 -1.16 -12.42
C ILE A 108 -8.51 -1.52 -11.14
N ALA A 109 -8.05 -2.55 -10.41
CA ALA A 109 -8.62 -2.92 -9.12
C ALA A 109 -8.57 -1.75 -8.11
N SER A 110 -7.48 -0.98 -8.11
CA SER A 110 -7.33 0.22 -7.28
C SER A 110 -8.35 1.30 -7.61
N ALA A 111 -8.49 1.67 -8.89
CA ALA A 111 -9.44 2.68 -9.33
C ALA A 111 -10.89 2.24 -9.07
N TYR A 112 -11.18 0.95 -9.28
CA TYR A 112 -12.48 0.38 -8.97
C TYR A 112 -12.81 0.54 -7.47
N LEU A 113 -11.89 0.15 -6.57
CA LEU A 113 -12.04 0.37 -5.13
C LEU A 113 -12.28 1.84 -4.79
N TYR A 114 -11.51 2.77 -5.36
CA TYR A 114 -11.67 4.20 -5.12
C TYR A 114 -13.10 4.68 -5.37
N ARG A 115 -13.73 4.22 -6.47
CA ARG A 115 -15.07 4.65 -6.85
C ARG A 115 -16.20 3.98 -6.08
N HIS A 116 -15.95 2.80 -5.52
CA HIS A 116 -16.97 1.96 -4.89
C HIS A 116 -16.84 1.91 -3.36
N ARG A 117 -16.03 2.80 -2.78
CA ARG A 117 -15.91 3.02 -1.34
C ARG A 117 -16.27 4.47 -1.05
N ASP A 118 -17.34 4.66 -0.30
CA ASP A 118 -17.85 6.00 0.09
C ASP A 118 -16.81 6.83 0.86
N TRP A 119 -15.94 6.16 1.62
CA TRP A 119 -14.88 6.79 2.39
C TRP A 119 -13.63 7.14 1.58
N ALA A 120 -13.46 6.65 0.35
CA ALA A 120 -12.20 6.78 -0.39
C ALA A 120 -11.88 8.24 -0.72
N ASP A 121 -12.71 8.92 -1.51
CA ASP A 121 -12.47 10.32 -1.89
C ASP A 121 -12.30 11.28 -0.69
N PRO A 122 -13.14 11.19 0.37
CA PRO A 122 -12.92 11.94 1.60
C PRO A 122 -11.57 11.65 2.27
N SER A 123 -11.13 10.37 2.31
CA SER A 123 -9.86 9.99 2.94
C SER A 123 -8.66 10.55 2.17
N TRP A 124 -8.67 10.48 0.83
CA TRP A 124 -7.63 11.07 0.00
C TRP A 124 -7.56 12.58 0.15
N THR A 125 -8.71 13.25 0.18
CA THR A 125 -8.80 14.69 0.41
C THR A 125 -8.25 15.07 1.78
N ALA A 126 -8.60 14.31 2.83
CA ALA A 126 -8.08 14.54 4.17
C ALA A 126 -6.55 14.33 4.24
N MET A 127 -6.01 13.28 3.61
CA MET A 127 -4.57 13.01 3.55
C MET A 127 -3.80 14.15 2.88
N ARG A 128 -4.32 14.70 1.78
CA ARG A 128 -3.70 15.85 1.09
C ARG A 128 -3.72 17.14 1.90
N GLY A 129 -4.68 17.26 2.82
CA GLY A 129 -4.85 18.42 3.70
C GLY A 129 -4.13 18.31 5.05
N LEU A 130 -3.40 17.22 5.32
CA LEU A 130 -2.62 17.10 6.55
C LEU A 130 -1.46 18.09 6.57
N ASP A 131 -1.15 18.60 7.76
CA ASP A 131 0.04 19.42 7.99
C ASP A 131 1.31 18.56 7.83
N PRO A 132 2.23 18.90 6.90
CA PRO A 132 3.51 18.22 6.71
C PRO A 132 4.33 18.05 7.99
N ALA A 133 4.21 18.97 8.95
CA ALA A 133 4.94 18.89 10.22
C ALA A 133 4.62 17.61 11.02
N LEU A 134 3.45 16.99 10.79
CA LEU A 134 3.03 15.76 11.47
C LEU A 134 3.77 14.50 10.99
N TYR A 135 4.44 14.56 9.84
CA TYR A 135 5.11 13.40 9.23
C TYR A 135 6.47 13.72 8.61
N ALA A 136 6.97 14.95 8.75
CA ALA A 136 8.27 15.37 8.26
C ALA A 136 9.46 14.71 8.99
N SER A 137 9.23 14.02 10.12
CA SER A 137 10.28 13.35 10.90
C SER A 137 10.83 12.08 10.24
N SER A 138 10.19 11.56 9.19
CA SER A 138 10.62 10.35 8.49
C SER A 138 11.41 10.72 7.23
N PRO A 139 12.75 10.78 7.30
CA PRO A 139 13.58 11.29 6.19
C PRO A 139 13.48 10.43 4.92
N ASP A 140 13.14 9.15 5.07
CA ASP A 140 12.97 8.21 3.96
C ASP A 140 11.75 8.53 3.09
N PHE A 141 10.78 9.31 3.61
CA PHE A 141 9.53 9.65 2.91
C PHE A 141 9.26 11.16 2.99
N PRO A 142 9.92 11.97 2.13
CA PRO A 142 9.80 13.42 2.18
C PRO A 142 8.35 13.89 1.95
N PRO A 143 7.87 14.92 2.67
CA PRO A 143 6.48 15.36 2.53
C PRO A 143 6.07 15.82 1.13
N GLU A 144 7.00 16.41 0.39
CA GLU A 144 6.76 16.83 -1.00
C GLU A 144 6.49 15.63 -1.92
N GLU A 145 7.29 14.58 -1.82
CA GLU A 145 7.15 13.34 -2.60
C GLU A 145 5.81 12.64 -2.28
N ILE A 146 5.45 12.59 -0.99
CA ILE A 146 4.15 12.05 -0.56
C ILE A 146 3.01 12.87 -1.17
N HIS A 147 3.10 14.20 -1.16
CA HIS A 147 2.05 15.05 -1.71
C HIS A 147 1.90 14.83 -3.22
N GLN A 148 3.00 14.86 -3.97
CA GLN A 148 3.00 14.62 -5.42
C GLN A 148 2.42 13.24 -5.76
N TYR A 149 2.77 12.20 -4.98
CA TYR A 149 2.19 10.86 -5.12
C TYR A 149 0.67 10.88 -4.92
N LEU A 150 0.17 11.54 -3.86
CA LEU A 150 -1.26 11.62 -3.57
C LEU A 150 -2.03 12.32 -4.68
N GLU A 151 -1.54 13.46 -5.17
CA GLU A 151 -2.19 14.22 -6.24
C GLU A 151 -2.32 13.40 -7.51
N LYS A 152 -1.21 12.81 -7.95
CA LYS A 152 -1.15 12.00 -9.17
C LYS A 152 -2.08 10.80 -9.10
N ASN A 153 -2.06 10.05 -7.99
CA ASN A 153 -2.87 8.84 -7.87
C ASN A 153 -4.35 9.16 -7.64
N GLN A 154 -4.69 10.23 -6.92
CA GLN A 154 -6.09 10.64 -6.76
C GLN A 154 -6.71 11.00 -8.12
N GLU A 155 -6.00 11.80 -8.92
CA GLU A 155 -6.45 12.18 -10.25
C GLU A 155 -6.60 10.96 -11.17
N TRP A 156 -5.62 10.04 -11.12
CA TRP A 156 -5.67 8.81 -11.88
C TRP A 156 -6.88 7.94 -11.51
N HIS A 157 -7.17 7.77 -10.21
CA HIS A 157 -8.35 7.01 -9.77
C HIS A 157 -9.68 7.67 -10.16
N ARG A 158 -9.75 9.01 -10.16
CA ARG A 158 -10.95 9.74 -10.58
C ARG A 158 -11.21 9.58 -12.08
N THR A 159 -10.16 9.64 -12.90
CA THR A 159 -10.27 9.71 -14.37
C THR A 159 -10.34 8.36 -15.08
N LEU A 160 -9.73 7.29 -14.52
CA LEU A 160 -9.68 6.00 -15.19
C LEU A 160 -11.01 5.26 -15.15
N ASP A 161 -11.96 5.50 -16.06
CA ASP A 161 -13.20 4.74 -16.10
C ASP A 161 -12.93 3.29 -16.55
N CYS A 162 -13.17 2.32 -15.65
CA CYS A 162 -12.84 0.93 -15.91
C CYS A 162 -13.77 -0.06 -15.19
N PRO A 163 -14.10 -1.19 -15.81
CA PRO A 163 -14.76 -2.31 -15.13
C PRO A 163 -13.83 -2.93 -14.06
N PRO A 164 -14.34 -3.82 -13.19
CA PRO A 164 -13.50 -4.59 -12.28
C PRO A 164 -12.39 -5.35 -13.03
N SER A 165 -11.22 -5.48 -12.39
CA SER A 165 -10.10 -6.25 -12.96
C SER A 165 -10.48 -7.74 -13.10
N GLU A 166 -10.14 -8.33 -14.24
CA GLU A 166 -10.32 -9.77 -14.46
C GLU A 166 -9.22 -10.59 -13.79
N LEU A 167 -7.98 -10.06 -13.73
CA LEU A 167 -6.87 -10.74 -13.06
C LEU A 167 -6.94 -10.61 -11.53
N PHE A 168 -7.52 -9.52 -11.03
CA PHE A 168 -7.70 -9.26 -9.60
C PHE A 168 -9.18 -9.03 -9.31
N PRO A 169 -10.02 -10.07 -9.39
CA PRO A 169 -11.44 -9.93 -9.11
C PRO A 169 -11.66 -9.46 -7.67
N MET A 170 -12.76 -8.74 -7.44
CA MET A 170 -13.03 -8.17 -6.12
C MET A 170 -13.07 -9.20 -5.00
N SER A 171 -13.55 -10.42 -5.26
CA SER A 171 -13.50 -11.51 -4.27
C SER A 171 -12.08 -11.90 -3.85
N PHE A 172 -11.12 -11.85 -4.77
CA PHE A 172 -9.70 -12.06 -4.47
C PHE A 172 -9.16 -10.90 -3.63
N ILE A 173 -9.46 -9.66 -4.03
CA ILE A 173 -9.03 -8.46 -3.29
C ILE A 173 -9.61 -8.44 -1.88
N ASP A 174 -10.91 -8.71 -1.73
CA ASP A 174 -11.57 -8.74 -0.43
C ASP A 174 -10.94 -9.80 0.48
N THR A 175 -10.79 -11.04 -0.01
CA THR A 175 -10.13 -12.12 0.74
C THR A 175 -8.71 -11.74 1.14
N PHE A 176 -7.90 -11.25 0.19
CA PHE A 176 -6.51 -10.87 0.46
C PHE A 176 -6.43 -9.77 1.52
N THR A 177 -7.30 -8.77 1.43
CA THR A 177 -7.28 -7.61 2.32
C THR A 177 -7.79 -7.96 3.73
N ASP A 178 -8.81 -8.80 3.85
CA ASP A 178 -9.30 -9.33 5.14
C ASP A 178 -8.21 -10.16 5.84
N GLU A 179 -7.66 -11.15 5.13
CA GLU A 179 -6.62 -12.01 5.69
C GLU A 179 -5.36 -11.23 6.08
N THR A 180 -4.96 -10.24 5.27
CA THR A 180 -3.78 -9.43 5.56
C THR A 180 -3.99 -8.54 6.78
N ALA A 181 -5.17 -7.93 6.93
CA ALA A 181 -5.51 -7.13 8.10
C ALA A 181 -5.49 -7.99 9.39
N ASP A 182 -6.10 -9.18 9.35
CA ASP A 182 -6.14 -10.10 10.49
C ASP A 182 -4.76 -10.65 10.85
N LEU A 183 -3.95 -11.00 9.85
CA LEU A 183 -2.59 -11.47 10.08
C LEU A 183 -1.71 -10.36 10.64
N PHE A 184 -1.88 -9.11 10.21
CA PHE A 184 -1.16 -7.99 10.78
C PHE A 184 -1.50 -7.78 12.26
N LYS A 185 -2.78 -7.86 12.65
CA LYS A 185 -3.21 -7.83 14.06
C LYS A 185 -2.49 -8.89 14.89
N LYS A 186 -2.57 -10.15 14.45
CA LYS A 186 -1.92 -11.30 15.12
C LYS A 186 -0.40 -11.18 15.15
N TRP A 187 0.20 -10.56 14.12
CA TRP A 187 1.63 -10.37 14.04
C TRP A 187 2.11 -9.30 15.01
N LEU A 188 1.34 -8.22 15.24
CA LEU A 188 1.66 -7.20 16.23
C LEU A 188 1.69 -7.75 17.66
N GLU A 189 0.85 -8.73 17.99
CA GLU A 189 0.74 -9.35 19.32
C GLU A 189 1.89 -10.32 19.67
N LYS A 190 2.70 -10.73 18.70
CA LYS A 190 3.83 -11.67 18.88
C LYS A 190 5.16 -10.98 19.13
#